data_AF-A0A9Q0LC32-F1
#
_entry.id   AF-A0A9Q0LC32-F1
#
_cell.length_a   1.000
_cell.length_b   1.000
_cell.length_c   1.000
_cell.angle_alpha   90.00
_cell.angle_beta   90.00
_cell.angle_gamma   90.00
#
_symmetry.space_group_name_H-M   'P 1'
#
loop_
_entity.id
_entity.type
_entity.pdbx_description
1 polymer ?
#
loop_
_entity_poly.entity_id
_entity_poly.type
_entity_poly.pdbx_seq_one_letter_code
_entity_poly.pdbx_strand_id
1 'polypeptide(L)'
;MRSELYRGMFLSVTEDKSNKVTDYSELSNKSFQIFEYWIYSNQIKNEIQITQEMIDELQIGIDYFQLNQTNPNLFDLLINKFNNQNSNTNQEKKRTREFINQLNQTNQNLLNLLINKFNNQNQNQNQNSN
;
A
#
# COMPACT_ATOMS: atom_id res chain seq x y z
N MET A 1 6.17 4.34 -29.34
CA MET A 1 5.49 3.26 -28.60
C MET A 1 6.45 2.75 -27.53
N ARG A 2 6.03 2.54 -26.27
CA ARG A 2 6.95 2.30 -25.13
C ARG A 2 7.28 0.82 -24.84
N SER A 3 6.57 -0.10 -25.47
CA SER A 3 6.90 -1.53 -25.43
C SER A 3 7.31 -1.95 -26.83
N GLU A 4 8.51 -2.53 -26.94
CA GLU A 4 9.03 -3.06 -28.20
C GLU A 4 8.27 -4.32 -28.64
N LEU A 5 7.74 -5.10 -27.68
CA LEU A 5 6.81 -6.18 -27.97
C LEU A 5 5.55 -5.64 -28.68
N TYR A 6 4.87 -4.65 -28.08
CA TYR A 6 3.69 -4.06 -28.73
C TYR A 6 4.06 -3.43 -30.07
N ARG A 7 5.19 -2.72 -30.17
CA ARG A 7 5.65 -2.16 -31.44
C ARG A 7 5.81 -3.26 -32.50
N GLY A 8 6.46 -4.37 -32.17
CA GLY A 8 6.61 -5.52 -33.07
C GLY A 8 5.27 -6.14 -33.44
N MET A 9 4.35 -6.27 -32.50
CA MET A 9 3.01 -6.80 -32.75
C MET A 9 2.20 -5.92 -33.70
N PHE A 10 2.18 -4.60 -33.49
CA PHE A 10 1.42 -3.68 -34.35
C PHE A 10 2.06 -3.47 -35.73
N LEU A 11 3.39 -3.53 -35.83
CA LEU A 11 4.11 -3.39 -37.11
C LEU A 11 4.15 -4.69 -37.93
N SER A 12 3.97 -5.85 -37.31
CA SER A 12 3.91 -7.15 -38.00
C SER A 12 2.52 -7.52 -38.52
N VAL A 13 1.51 -6.67 -38.30
CA VAL A 13 0.17 -6.84 -38.88
C VAL A 13 0.18 -6.37 -40.35
N THR A 14 0.83 -7.14 -41.22
CA THR A 14 0.74 -6.97 -42.68
C THR A 14 -0.48 -7.67 -43.30
N GLU A 15 -1.24 -8.42 -42.51
CA GLU A 15 -2.46 -9.14 -42.93
C GLU A 15 -3.59 -8.89 -41.92
N ASP A 16 -4.84 -8.77 -42.40
CA ASP A 16 -6.14 -8.52 -41.72
C ASP A 16 -6.36 -9.21 -40.35
N LYS A 17 -5.52 -8.93 -39.36
CA LYS A 17 -5.55 -9.47 -37.99
C LYS A 17 -5.38 -8.36 -36.96
N SER A 18 -5.93 -7.18 -37.25
CA SER A 18 -5.88 -6.00 -36.36
C SER A 18 -6.48 -6.24 -34.97
N ASN A 19 -7.20 -7.34 -34.76
CA ASN A 19 -7.94 -7.67 -33.52
C ASN A 19 -7.40 -8.91 -32.79
N LYS A 20 -6.12 -9.27 -32.94
CA LYS A 20 -5.55 -10.42 -32.24
C LYS A 20 -5.40 -10.12 -30.74
N VAL A 21 -6.37 -10.57 -29.94
CA VAL A 21 -6.26 -10.57 -28.47
C VAL A 21 -5.07 -11.44 -28.09
N THR A 22 -4.11 -10.84 -27.41
CA THR A 22 -2.93 -11.56 -26.89
C THR A 22 -3.18 -11.77 -25.42
N ASP A 23 -3.52 -13.00 -25.07
CA ASP A 23 -3.74 -13.39 -23.69
C ASP A 23 -2.39 -13.58 -23.01
N TYR A 24 -2.22 -12.98 -21.84
CA TYR A 24 -1.04 -13.14 -21.01
C TYR A 24 -1.47 -13.48 -19.60
N SER A 25 -1.63 -14.79 -19.37
CA SER A 25 -2.17 -15.38 -18.14
C SER A 25 -1.22 -15.29 -16.94
N GLU A 26 0.03 -14.89 -17.14
CA GLU A 26 1.05 -14.79 -16.08
C GLU A 26 0.94 -13.49 -15.27
N LEU A 27 0.08 -12.55 -15.69
CA LEU A 27 -0.23 -11.34 -14.91
C LEU A 27 -1.65 -11.39 -14.39
N SER A 28 -1.82 -11.03 -13.12
CA SER A 28 -3.13 -10.63 -12.65
C SER A 28 -3.59 -9.37 -13.39
N ASN A 29 -4.90 -9.19 -13.51
CA ASN A 29 -5.50 -7.98 -14.11
C ASN A 29 -4.96 -6.69 -13.44
N LYS A 30 -4.71 -6.73 -12.13
CA LYS A 30 -4.15 -5.59 -11.38
C LYS A 30 -2.72 -5.27 -11.81
N SER A 31 -1.87 -6.28 -11.97
CA SER A 31 -0.49 -6.09 -12.44
C SER A 31 -0.46 -5.60 -13.88
N PHE A 32 -1.37 -6.11 -14.73
CA PHE A 32 -1.52 -5.63 -16.10
C PHE A 32 -1.93 -4.14 -16.17
N GLN A 33 -2.89 -3.71 -15.35
CA GLN A 33 -3.32 -2.30 -15.28
C GLN A 33 -2.18 -1.33 -14.90
N ILE A 34 -1.21 -1.78 -14.11
CA ILE A 34 -0.02 -0.98 -13.80
C ILE A 34 0.78 -0.73 -15.08
N PHE A 35 1.02 -1.76 -15.88
CA PHE A 35 1.74 -1.61 -17.15
C PHE A 35 0.97 -0.79 -18.16
N GLU A 36 -0.33 -1.04 -18.31
CA GLU A 36 -1.17 -0.25 -19.20
C GLU A 36 -1.07 1.23 -18.86
N TYR A 37 -1.30 1.59 -17.60
CA TYR A 37 -1.20 2.98 -17.15
C TYR A 37 0.20 3.54 -17.35
N TRP A 38 1.26 2.80 -17.01
CA TRP A 38 2.63 3.27 -17.17
C TRP A 38 3.02 3.46 -18.65
N ILE A 39 2.60 2.56 -19.55
CA ILE A 39 2.85 2.63 -20.99
C ILE A 39 2.21 3.91 -21.57
N TYR A 40 1.01 4.28 -21.14
CA TYR A 40 0.34 5.49 -21.62
C TYR A 40 0.84 6.78 -20.94
N SER A 41 1.03 6.77 -19.62
CA SER A 41 1.26 7.98 -18.83
C SER A 41 2.73 8.24 -18.47
N ASN A 42 3.60 7.23 -18.59
CA ASN A 42 4.96 7.23 -18.04
C ASN A 42 5.06 7.43 -16.52
N GLN A 43 3.96 7.17 -15.80
CA GLN A 43 3.90 7.34 -14.36
C GLN A 43 3.36 6.07 -13.72
N ILE A 44 3.71 5.83 -12.45
CA ILE A 44 3.10 4.76 -11.67
C ILE A 44 1.99 5.38 -10.80
N LYS A 45 0.73 5.08 -11.12
CA LYS A 45 -0.44 5.70 -10.48
C LYS A 45 -0.39 5.58 -8.95
N ASN A 46 -0.50 6.71 -8.23
CA ASN A 46 -0.37 6.76 -6.77
C ASN A 46 -1.41 5.92 -6.01
N GLU A 47 -2.62 5.83 -6.56
CA GLU A 47 -3.75 5.11 -5.98
C GLU A 47 -3.61 3.58 -6.05
N ILE A 48 -2.73 3.05 -6.90
CA ILE A 48 -2.56 1.60 -7.03
C ILE A 48 -1.70 1.10 -5.86
N GLN A 49 -2.29 0.25 -5.04
CA GLN A 49 -1.60 -0.49 -4.00
C GLN A 49 -0.89 -1.69 -4.64
N ILE A 50 0.44 -1.73 -4.51
CA ILE A 50 1.22 -2.88 -4.95
C ILE A 50 1.27 -3.85 -3.78
N THR A 51 0.93 -5.11 -4.01
CA THR A 51 1.05 -6.17 -3.01
C THR A 51 2.33 -6.96 -3.21
N GLN A 52 2.72 -7.76 -2.22
CA GLN A 52 3.89 -8.63 -2.33
C GLN A 52 3.73 -9.64 -3.48
N GLU A 53 2.54 -10.22 -3.65
CA GLU A 53 2.23 -11.18 -4.73
C GLU A 53 2.41 -10.56 -6.13
N MET A 54 2.11 -9.25 -6.26
CA MET A 54 2.26 -8.55 -7.53
C MET A 54 3.72 -8.29 -7.89
N ILE A 55 4.67 -8.32 -6.96
CA ILE A 55 6.07 -8.00 -7.27
C ILE A 55 6.66 -9.00 -8.26
N ASP A 56 6.42 -10.29 -8.05
CA ASP A 56 6.92 -11.35 -8.93
C ASP A 56 6.26 -11.25 -10.31
N GLU A 57 4.94 -11.06 -10.36
CA GLU A 57 4.20 -10.81 -11.60
C GLU A 57 4.75 -9.58 -12.35
N LEU A 58 4.98 -8.48 -11.65
CA LEU A 58 5.49 -7.25 -12.25
C LEU A 58 6.92 -7.43 -12.79
N GLN A 59 7.76 -8.22 -12.15
CA GLN A 59 9.09 -8.50 -12.70
C GLN A 59 8.99 -9.26 -14.03
N ILE A 60 8.18 -10.32 -14.05
CA ILE A 60 7.96 -11.14 -15.25
C ILE A 60 7.37 -10.27 -16.38
N GLY A 61 6.37 -9.44 -16.08
CA GLY A 61 5.73 -8.56 -17.06
C GLY A 61 6.68 -7.53 -17.66
N ILE A 62 7.60 -6.96 -16.87
CA ILE A 62 8.61 -6.01 -17.38
C ILE A 62 9.51 -6.67 -18.43
N ASP A 63 9.96 -7.90 -18.16
CA ASP A 63 10.80 -8.66 -19.07
C ASP A 63 10.02 -9.05 -20.33
N TYR A 64 8.79 -9.54 -20.16
CA TYR A 64 7.91 -9.95 -21.27
C TYR A 64 7.61 -8.79 -22.23
N PHE A 65 7.17 -7.65 -21.71
CA PHE A 65 6.87 -6.46 -22.53
C PHE A 65 8.12 -5.70 -22.97
N GLN A 66 9.32 -6.15 -22.57
CA GLN A 66 10.61 -5.55 -22.85
C GLN A 66 10.71 -4.08 -22.38
N LEU A 67 10.07 -3.76 -21.25
CA LEU A 67 9.98 -2.38 -20.76
C LEU A 67 11.32 -1.85 -20.25
N ASN A 68 12.24 -2.75 -19.86
CA ASN A 68 13.60 -2.42 -19.44
C ASN A 68 14.41 -1.69 -20.54
N GLN A 69 14.10 -1.92 -21.82
CA GLN A 69 14.75 -1.21 -22.93
C GLN A 69 14.34 0.27 -22.96
N THR A 70 13.11 0.56 -22.53
CA THR A 70 12.56 1.91 -22.49
C THR A 70 12.88 2.61 -21.17
N ASN A 71 12.84 1.88 -20.06
CA ASN A 71 13.21 2.38 -18.74
C ASN A 71 13.82 1.25 -17.88
N PRO A 72 15.16 1.21 -17.73
CA PRO A 72 15.83 0.15 -16.97
C PRO A 72 15.54 0.21 -15.47
N ASN A 73 15.06 1.35 -14.96
CA ASN A 73 14.77 1.55 -13.53
C ASN A 73 13.29 1.32 -13.20
N LEU A 74 12.47 0.82 -14.14
CA LEU A 74 11.03 0.66 -13.93
C LEU A 74 10.73 -0.27 -12.74
N PHE A 75 11.45 -1.38 -12.63
CA PHE A 75 11.24 -2.31 -11.53
C PHE A 75 11.61 -1.69 -10.18
N ASP A 76 12.74 -0.97 -10.10
CA ASP A 76 13.15 -0.25 -8.89
C ASP A 76 12.11 0.79 -8.46
N LEU A 77 11.49 1.48 -9.41
CA LEU A 77 10.41 2.44 -9.12
C LEU A 77 9.18 1.76 -8.51
N LEU A 78 8.81 0.57 -9.00
CA LEU A 78 7.70 -0.23 -8.47
C LEU A 78 8.01 -0.75 -7.07
N ILE A 79 9.22 -1.26 -6.84
CA ILE A 79 9.70 -1.71 -5.53
C ILE A 79 9.72 -0.56 -4.52
N ASN A 80 10.22 0.62 -4.92
CA ASN A 80 10.23 1.78 -4.05
C ASN A 80 8.81 2.22 -3.65
N LYS A 81 7.85 2.15 -4.58
CA LYS A 81 6.44 2.44 -4.28
C LYS A 81 5.87 1.44 -3.27
N PHE A 82 6.11 0.15 -3.48
CA PHE A 82 5.69 -0.90 -2.54
C PHE A 82 6.27 -0.68 -1.14
N ASN A 83 7.57 -0.41 -1.05
CA ASN A 83 8.25 -0.16 0.22
C ASN A 83 7.67 1.08 0.92
N ASN A 84 7.44 2.19 0.20
CA ASN A 84 6.86 3.40 0.76
C ASN A 84 5.44 3.17 1.32
N GLN A 85 4.60 2.37 0.62
CA GLN A 85 3.26 2.00 1.10
C GLN A 85 3.34 1.22 2.41
N ASN A 86 4.28 0.28 2.52
CA ASN A 86 4.48 -0.52 3.73
C ASN A 86 5.07 0.30 4.90
N SER A 87 6.02 1.20 4.62
CA SER A 87 6.59 2.10 5.62
C SER A 87 5.52 3.00 6.26
N ASN A 88 4.63 3.58 5.44
CA ASN A 88 3.53 4.40 5.95
C ASN A 88 2.57 3.58 6.83
N THR A 89 2.21 2.37 6.38
CA THR A 89 1.34 1.47 7.14
C THR A 89 1.93 1.11 8.51
N ASN A 90 3.25 0.88 8.58
CA ASN A 90 3.94 0.57 9.83
C ASN A 90 4.00 1.77 10.78
N GLN A 91 4.21 2.98 10.26
CA GLN A 91 4.18 4.21 11.06
C GLN A 91 2.77 4.46 11.63
N GLU A 92 1.72 4.28 10.83
CA GLU A 92 0.34 4.41 11.31
C GLU A 92 0.01 3.39 12.40
N LYS A 93 0.39 2.11 12.21
CA LYS A 93 0.24 1.08 13.25
C LYS A 93 0.95 1.47 14.56
N LYS A 94 2.15 2.04 14.48
CA LYS A 94 2.88 2.52 15.66
C LYS A 94 2.13 3.66 16.35
N ARG A 95 1.69 4.69 15.61
CA ARG A 95 0.90 5.81 16.15
C ARG A 95 -0.38 5.34 16.83
N THR A 96 -1.10 4.40 16.22
CA THR A 96 -2.31 3.81 16.79
C THR A 96 -2.04 3.09 18.11
N ARG A 97 -0.93 2.32 18.20
CA ARG A 97 -0.52 1.67 19.45
C ARG A 97 -0.18 2.69 20.54
N GLU A 98 0.56 3.73 20.20
CA GLU A 98 0.92 4.81 21.14
C GLU A 98 -0.32 5.53 21.66
N PHE A 99 -1.27 5.84 20.79
CA PHE A 99 -2.55 6.45 21.16
C PHE A 99 -3.37 5.56 22.10
N ILE A 100 -3.48 4.26 21.81
CA ILE A 100 -4.17 3.30 22.70
C ILE A 100 -3.50 3.26 24.08
N ASN A 101 -2.18 3.25 24.12
CA ASN A 101 -1.44 3.25 25.39
C ASN A 101 -1.70 4.53 26.21
N GLN A 102 -1.75 5.69 25.56
CA GLN A 102 -2.09 6.96 26.21
C GLN A 102 -3.53 6.99 26.74
N LEU A 103 -4.48 6.47 25.97
CA LEU A 103 -5.87 6.33 26.43
C LEU A 103 -5.97 5.43 27.66
N ASN A 104 -5.27 4.29 27.65
CA ASN A 104 -5.26 3.37 28.78
C ASN A 104 -4.64 4.02 30.03
N GLN A 105 -3.52 4.73 29.89
CA GLN A 105 -2.92 5.48 31.01
C GLN A 105 -3.85 6.55 31.56
N THR A 106 -4.52 7.30 30.68
CA THR A 106 -5.49 8.33 31.07
C THR A 106 -6.66 7.73 31.86
N ASN A 107 -7.21 6.61 31.38
CA ASN A 107 -8.29 5.90 32.05
C ASN A 107 -7.87 5.39 33.43
N GLN A 108 -6.66 4.83 33.57
CA GLN A 108 -6.13 4.40 34.86
C GLN A 108 -5.95 5.58 35.83
N ASN A 109 -5.46 6.72 35.36
CA ASN A 109 -5.34 7.93 36.17
C ASN A 109 -6.70 8.45 36.64
N LEU A 110 -7.72 8.46 35.76
CA LEU A 110 -9.08 8.85 36.10
C LEU A 110 -9.70 7.92 37.15
N LEU A 111 -9.52 6.60 36.99
CA LEU A 111 -9.98 5.62 37.98
C LEU A 111 -9.33 5.88 39.35
N ASN A 112 -8.02 6.10 39.39
CA ASN A 112 -7.31 6.42 40.63
C ASN A 112 -7.82 7.72 41.29
N LEU A 113 -8.09 8.75 40.48
CA LEU A 113 -8.68 10.00 40.99
C LEU A 113 -10.08 9.80 41.58
N LEU A 114 -10.92 9.01 40.92
CA LEU A 114 -12.25 8.67 41.42
C LEU A 114 -12.17 7.90 42.74
N ILE A 115 -11.31 6.87 42.82
CA ILE A 115 -11.09 6.09 44.04
C ILE A 115 -10.64 6.99 45.19
N ASN A 116 -9.65 7.85 44.95
CA ASN A 116 -9.15 8.78 45.97
C ASN A 116 -10.25 9.75 46.45
N LYS A 117 -11.10 10.24 45.53
CA LYS A 117 -12.22 11.12 45.88
C LYS A 117 -13.24 10.41 46.77
N PHE A 118 -13.62 9.17 46.46
CA PHE A 118 -14.54 8.39 47.29
C PHE A 118 -13.96 8.10 48.67
N ASN A 119 -12.68 7.72 48.75
CA ASN A 119 -12.03 7.42 50.03
C ASN A 119 -11.96 8.66 50.94
N ASN A 120 -11.64 9.83 50.38
CA ASN A 120 -11.59 11.08 51.14
C ASN A 120 -12.98 11.54 51.62
N GLN A 121 -14.04 11.29 50.85
CA GLN A 121 -15.42 11.59 51.28
C GLN A 121 -15.88 10.73 52.45
N ASN A 122 -15.55 9.43 52.45
CA ASN A 122 -15.89 8.52 53.54
C ASN A 122 -15.13 8.83 54.84
N GLN A 123 -13.88 9.31 54.75
CA GLN A 123 -13.12 9.70 55.94
C GLN A 123 -13.67 10.96 56.62
N ASN A 124 -14.16 11.94 55.85
CA ASN A 124 -14.73 13.18 56.41
C ASN A 124 -16.12 12.98 57.04
N GLN A 125 -16.89 11.95 56.64
CA GLN A 125 -18.18 11.63 57.28
C GLN A 125 -18.00 10.98 58.67
N ASN A 126 -16.94 10.20 58.87
CA ASN A 126 -16.65 9.56 60.15
C ASN A 126 -16.06 10.51 61.20
N GLN A 127 -15.53 11.68 60.82
CA GLN A 127 -14.98 12.67 61.77
C GLN A 127 -16.04 13.64 62.33
N ASN A 128 -17.17 13.82 61.65
CA ASN A 128 -18.25 14.72 62.09
C ASN A 128 -19.35 14.03 62.91
N SER A 129 -19.16 12.76 63.29
CA SER A 129 -20.16 11.95 64.01
C SER A 129 -19.81 11.68 65.48
N ASN A 130 -18.77 12.36 66.03
CA ASN A 130 -18.42 12.37 67.46
C ASN A 130 -18.68 13.76 68.05
#